data_AF-A8DVP5-F1
#
_entry.id   AF-A8DVP5-F1
#
_cell.length_a   1.000
_cell.length_b   1.000
_cell.length_c   1.000
_cell.angle_alpha   90.00
_cell.angle_beta   90.00
_cell.angle_gamma   90.00
#
_symmetry.space_group_name_H-M   'P 1'
#
loop_
_entity.id
_entity.type
_entity.pdbx_description
1 polymer ?
#
loop_
_entity_poly.entity_id
_entity_poly.type
_entity_poly.pdbx_seq_one_letter_code
_entity_poly.pdbx_strand_id
1 'polypeptide(L)'
;MDKGGVAAMELVARELKALGLYVARSLSFEGVEYEPLFHALTADDIGIWDAWADAFQLIHANLAEALKATGFADEEGKAKSGLAASAVHSAFEGAKLRFFGHLLAGLKAPTLAAAIRTDLAEGRSAVVQIVSTNEAVMERRLASIPPEEWNNLSIDLTPREYVLDYLREAFPVNLMEAIENDDGAVTLVPVMVDGRPTVSQEALQRREDLVERMALLPSVPGVLDALLETFGTDAVAEITGRARRVVVRDGRRLVERRGASAARSETDAFMSGRKRILVFSDAGGTGRSYHADLSAQNQQRRSHYLVEPGWRADTAIQGLGRSHRTHQASPPVFRPVTTDIHGEKRFTSTIARRLDSLGALTRGERRTAGAGLFRAEDNLESPWARRALL
;
A
#
# COMPACT_ATOMS: atom_id res chain seq x y z
N MET A 1 34.79 22.81 3.54
CA MET A 1 34.27 21.56 2.96
C MET A 1 32.97 21.78 2.19
N ASP A 2 32.53 23.04 2.00
CA ASP A 2 31.17 23.38 1.51
C ASP A 2 31.04 23.60 -0.01
N LYS A 3 32.00 23.11 -0.83
CA LYS A 3 31.97 23.29 -2.30
C LYS A 3 32.11 22.01 -3.12
N GLY A 4 32.29 20.84 -2.48
CA GLY A 4 32.62 19.60 -3.18
C GLY A 4 31.44 18.75 -3.66
N GLY A 5 30.22 19.04 -3.18
CA GLY A 5 29.04 18.22 -3.48
C GLY A 5 29.19 16.74 -3.05
N VAL A 6 28.22 15.91 -3.45
CA VAL A 6 28.18 14.48 -3.10
C VAL A 6 29.40 13.72 -3.63
N ALA A 7 29.90 14.08 -4.82
CA ALA A 7 31.03 13.40 -5.46
C ALA A 7 32.35 13.55 -4.69
N ALA A 8 32.63 14.72 -4.10
CA ALA A 8 33.81 14.91 -3.26
C ALA A 8 33.68 14.13 -1.93
N MET A 9 32.47 14.06 -1.37
CA MET A 9 32.22 13.26 -0.17
C MET A 9 32.36 11.76 -0.44
N GLU A 10 31.93 11.26 -1.61
CA GLU A 10 32.16 9.88 -2.04
C GLU A 10 33.66 9.57 -2.21
N LEU A 11 34.42 10.51 -2.79
CA LEU A 11 35.88 10.34 -2.94
C LEU A 11 36.57 10.25 -1.57
N VAL A 12 36.23 11.15 -0.65
CA VAL A 12 36.77 11.14 0.73
C VAL A 12 36.36 9.88 1.47
N ALA A 13 35.09 9.46 1.39
CA ALA A 13 34.62 8.23 2.01
C ALA A 13 35.31 6.99 1.43
N ARG A 14 35.60 6.97 0.13
CA ARG A 14 36.35 5.91 -0.55
C ARG A 14 37.80 5.86 -0.08
N GLU A 15 38.48 7.00 0.03
CA GLU A 15 39.85 7.07 0.54
C GLU A 15 39.95 6.67 2.01
N LEU A 16 39.03 7.14 2.85
CA LEU A 16 38.96 6.72 4.25
C LEU A 16 38.72 5.21 4.39
N LYS A 17 37.90 4.61 3.51
CA LYS A 17 37.69 3.16 3.47
C LYS A 17 38.95 2.41 3.03
N ALA A 18 39.67 2.91 2.01
CA ALA A 18 40.90 2.31 1.52
C ALA A 18 42.05 2.36 2.55
N LEU A 19 42.12 3.45 3.33
CA LEU A 19 43.10 3.64 4.39
C LEU A 19 42.75 2.88 5.68
N GLY A 20 41.61 2.17 5.73
CA GLY A 20 41.12 1.49 6.94
C GLY A 20 40.64 2.44 8.05
N LEU A 21 40.59 3.75 7.77
CA LEU A 21 40.16 4.80 8.69
C LEU A 21 38.63 4.92 8.78
N TYR A 22 37.92 4.28 7.84
CA TYR A 22 36.46 4.21 7.81
C TYR A 22 35.99 2.78 7.58
N VAL A 23 35.45 2.18 8.64
CA VAL A 23 34.79 0.87 8.59
C VAL A 23 33.28 1.08 8.44
N ALA A 24 32.81 1.26 7.22
CA ALA A 24 31.39 1.06 6.91
C ALA A 24 31.13 -0.44 6.75
N ARG A 25 30.61 -1.08 7.79
CA ARG A 25 30.11 -2.45 7.70
C ARG A 25 28.81 -2.43 6.88
N SER A 26 28.93 -2.57 5.57
CA SER A 26 27.79 -2.87 4.71
C SER A 26 27.44 -4.34 4.86
N LEU A 27 26.18 -4.66 5.09
CA LEU A 27 25.70 -6.04 5.05
C LEU A 27 25.89 -6.60 3.63
N SER A 28 26.54 -7.76 3.51
CA SER A 28 26.72 -8.41 2.21
C SER A 28 25.37 -8.91 1.67
N PHE A 29 25.12 -8.71 0.38
CA PHE A 29 23.99 -9.30 -0.35
C PHE A 29 24.39 -10.61 -1.05
N GLU A 30 25.57 -11.15 -0.76
CA GLU A 30 25.99 -12.44 -1.27
C GLU A 30 25.03 -13.56 -0.83
N GLY A 31 24.59 -14.37 -1.80
CA GLY A 31 23.62 -15.45 -1.60
C GLY A 31 22.16 -15.01 -1.48
N VAL A 32 21.86 -13.70 -1.55
CA VAL A 32 20.48 -13.22 -1.68
C VAL A 32 20.00 -13.49 -3.11
N GLU A 33 18.87 -14.20 -3.22
CA GLU A 33 18.20 -14.48 -4.50
C GLU A 33 17.05 -13.51 -4.72
N TYR A 34 16.79 -13.18 -5.99
CA TYR A 34 15.67 -12.35 -6.41
C TYR A 34 14.80 -13.15 -7.38
N GLU A 35 13.60 -13.52 -6.94
CA GLU A 35 12.66 -14.34 -7.70
C GLU A 35 11.28 -13.66 -7.71
N PRO A 36 10.98 -12.80 -8.70
CA PRO A 36 9.70 -12.12 -8.77
C PRO A 36 8.56 -13.11 -8.84
N LEU A 37 7.51 -12.86 -8.05
CA LEU A 37 6.27 -13.60 -8.13
C LEU A 37 5.32 -12.84 -9.05
N PHE A 38 5.11 -13.37 -10.24
CA PHE A 38 4.19 -12.79 -11.21
C PHE A 38 2.77 -13.33 -11.03
N HIS A 39 1.81 -12.43 -10.85
CA HIS A 39 0.39 -12.72 -10.91
C HIS A 39 -0.15 -12.27 -12.26
N ALA A 40 -0.44 -13.23 -13.15
CA ALA A 40 -1.18 -12.96 -14.37
C ALA A 40 -2.64 -12.69 -14.00
N LEU A 41 -3.19 -11.55 -14.44
CA LEU A 41 -4.59 -11.26 -14.16
C LEU A 41 -5.49 -12.26 -14.88
N THR A 42 -6.45 -12.80 -14.16
CA THR A 42 -7.51 -13.63 -14.72
C THR A 42 -8.56 -12.75 -15.41
N ALA A 43 -9.46 -13.37 -16.18
CA ALA A 43 -10.59 -12.66 -16.78
C ALA A 43 -11.47 -11.97 -15.72
N ASP A 44 -11.63 -12.59 -14.55
CA ASP A 44 -12.39 -12.02 -13.43
C ASP A 44 -11.65 -10.82 -12.82
N ASP A 45 -10.34 -10.91 -12.67
CA ASP A 45 -9.52 -9.80 -12.17
C ASP A 45 -9.60 -8.57 -13.09
N ILE A 46 -9.52 -8.80 -14.40
CA ILE A 46 -9.69 -7.77 -15.43
C ILE A 46 -11.10 -7.17 -15.35
N GLY A 47 -12.14 -8.00 -15.24
CA GLY A 47 -13.52 -7.53 -15.11
C GLY A 47 -13.74 -6.67 -13.87
N ILE A 48 -13.14 -7.03 -12.73
CA ILE A 48 -13.16 -6.21 -11.50
C ILE A 48 -12.43 -4.89 -11.73
N TRP A 49 -11.23 -4.93 -12.31
CA TRP A 49 -10.42 -3.75 -12.57
C TRP A 49 -11.14 -2.75 -13.49
N ASP A 50 -11.66 -3.23 -14.62
CA ASP A 50 -12.35 -2.40 -15.61
C ASP A 50 -13.64 -1.79 -15.04
N ALA A 51 -14.43 -2.56 -14.28
CA ALA A 51 -15.62 -2.06 -13.61
C ALA A 51 -15.30 -0.86 -12.68
N TRP A 52 -14.17 -0.93 -11.96
CA TRP A 52 -13.72 0.18 -11.12
C TRP A 52 -13.08 1.32 -11.91
N ALA A 53 -12.39 1.04 -13.02
CA ALA A 53 -11.88 2.08 -13.90
C ALA A 53 -13.02 2.94 -14.47
N ASP A 54 -14.10 2.30 -14.94
CA ASP A 54 -15.31 2.96 -15.43
C ASP A 54 -16.03 3.71 -14.30
N ALA A 55 -16.11 3.11 -13.12
CA ALA A 55 -16.68 3.75 -11.94
C ALA A 55 -15.99 5.07 -11.58
N PHE A 56 -14.65 5.11 -11.60
CA PHE A 56 -13.92 6.34 -11.31
C PHE A 56 -14.10 7.40 -12.39
N GLN A 57 -14.29 7.02 -13.66
CA GLN A 57 -14.68 7.97 -14.72
C GLN A 57 -16.07 8.57 -14.43
N LEU A 58 -17.02 7.75 -14.01
CA LEU A 58 -18.37 8.19 -13.64
C LEU A 58 -18.36 9.13 -12.42
N ILE A 59 -17.59 8.80 -11.38
CA ILE A 59 -17.43 9.66 -10.20
C ILE A 59 -16.79 10.98 -10.61
N HIS A 60 -15.76 10.97 -11.46
CA HIS A 60 -15.10 12.19 -11.94
C HIS A 60 -16.06 13.09 -12.74
N ALA A 61 -16.87 12.52 -13.63
CA ALA A 61 -17.87 13.28 -14.38
C ALA A 61 -18.93 13.91 -13.45
N ASN A 62 -19.42 13.15 -12.46
CA ASN A 62 -20.38 13.67 -11.49
C ASN A 62 -19.76 14.69 -10.53
N LEU A 63 -18.47 14.56 -10.20
CA LEU A 63 -17.75 15.55 -9.42
C LEU A 63 -17.71 16.90 -10.14
N ALA A 64 -17.45 16.90 -11.46
CA ALA A 64 -17.45 18.14 -12.24
C ALA A 64 -18.81 18.85 -12.19
N GLU A 65 -19.91 18.11 -12.34
CA GLU A 65 -21.26 18.68 -12.24
C GLU A 65 -21.63 19.09 -10.81
N ALA A 66 -21.21 18.32 -9.80
CA ALA A 66 -21.41 18.67 -8.40
C ALA A 66 -20.69 19.98 -8.03
N LEU A 67 -19.49 20.24 -8.58
CA LEU A 67 -18.77 21.50 -8.36
C LEU A 67 -19.53 22.72 -8.91
N LYS A 68 -20.24 22.58 -10.04
CA LYS A 68 -21.14 23.63 -10.55
C LYS A 68 -22.33 23.83 -9.63
N ALA A 69 -23.03 22.73 -9.32
CA ALA A 69 -24.25 22.73 -8.50
C ALA A 69 -24.02 23.19 -7.04
N THR A 70 -22.78 23.16 -6.56
CA THR A 70 -22.37 23.62 -5.22
C THR A 70 -21.74 25.01 -5.22
N GLY A 71 -21.58 25.64 -6.38
CA GLY A 71 -21.02 26.99 -6.50
C GLY A 71 -19.48 27.06 -6.44
N PHE A 72 -18.78 25.91 -6.44
CA PHE A 72 -17.32 25.87 -6.57
C PHE A 72 -16.84 26.28 -7.97
N ALA A 73 -17.63 26.01 -9.00
CA ALA A 73 -17.40 26.39 -10.38
C ALA A 73 -18.55 27.25 -10.93
N ASP A 74 -18.30 27.98 -12.03
CA ASP A 74 -19.35 28.60 -12.84
C ASP A 74 -20.02 27.60 -13.80
N GLU A 75 -21.01 28.04 -14.56
CA GLU A 75 -21.77 27.21 -15.51
C GLU A 75 -20.86 26.60 -16.59
N GLU A 76 -19.81 27.34 -16.98
CA GLU A 76 -18.78 26.89 -17.92
C GLU A 76 -17.76 25.91 -17.30
N GLY A 77 -17.84 25.65 -15.99
CA GLY A 77 -16.98 24.72 -15.26
C GLY A 77 -15.64 25.29 -14.80
N LYS A 78 -15.45 26.60 -14.88
CA LYS A 78 -14.25 27.28 -14.37
C LYS A 78 -14.36 27.47 -12.86
N ALA A 79 -13.33 27.03 -12.14
CA ALA A 79 -13.26 27.14 -10.69
C ALA A 79 -13.25 28.61 -10.23
N LYS A 80 -14.11 28.95 -9.27
CA LYS A 80 -14.17 30.30 -8.65
C LYS A 80 -13.02 30.54 -7.68
N SER A 81 -12.47 29.47 -7.09
CA SER A 81 -11.25 29.51 -6.27
C SER A 81 -10.36 28.31 -6.60
N GLY A 82 -9.14 28.58 -7.08
CA GLY A 82 -8.18 27.54 -7.45
C GLY A 82 -7.73 26.70 -6.25
N LEU A 83 -7.59 27.31 -5.07
CA LEU A 83 -7.21 26.61 -3.84
C LEU A 83 -8.30 25.62 -3.40
N ALA A 84 -9.55 26.08 -3.38
CA ALA A 84 -10.68 25.26 -2.97
C ALA A 84 -10.93 24.09 -3.95
N ALA A 85 -10.87 24.36 -5.26
CA ALA A 85 -10.95 23.31 -6.27
C ALA A 85 -9.81 22.29 -6.14
N SER A 86 -8.57 22.76 -5.92
CA SER A 86 -7.42 21.89 -5.69
C SER A 86 -7.61 20.97 -4.48
N ALA A 87 -8.19 21.46 -3.39
CA ALA A 87 -8.49 20.65 -2.20
C ALA A 87 -9.49 19.52 -2.50
N VAL A 88 -10.57 19.82 -3.24
CA VAL A 88 -11.57 18.82 -3.62
C VAL A 88 -10.97 17.77 -4.56
N HIS A 89 -10.23 18.19 -5.59
CA HIS A 89 -9.54 17.26 -6.49
C HIS A 89 -8.49 16.43 -5.76
N SER A 90 -7.76 17.00 -4.81
CA SER A 90 -6.78 16.27 -4.00
C SER A 90 -7.44 15.17 -3.15
N ALA A 91 -8.61 15.44 -2.59
CA ALA A 91 -9.38 14.44 -1.85
C ALA A 91 -9.82 13.28 -2.76
N PHE A 92 -10.33 13.59 -3.95
CA PHE A 92 -10.73 12.60 -4.97
C PHE A 92 -9.54 11.75 -5.44
N GLU A 93 -8.46 12.39 -5.88
CA GLU A 93 -7.25 11.71 -6.38
C GLU A 93 -6.61 10.86 -5.27
N GLY A 94 -6.61 11.33 -4.03
CA GLY A 94 -6.15 10.57 -2.88
C GLY A 94 -7.00 9.32 -2.61
N ALA A 95 -8.33 9.42 -2.75
CA ALA A 95 -9.23 8.27 -2.61
C ALA A 95 -9.00 7.24 -3.72
N LYS A 96 -8.89 7.70 -4.97
CA LYS A 96 -8.57 6.87 -6.15
C LYS A 96 -7.26 6.11 -5.96
N LEU A 97 -6.21 6.81 -5.56
CA LEU A 97 -4.89 6.23 -5.38
C LEU A 97 -4.87 5.13 -4.32
N ARG A 98 -5.52 5.38 -3.17
CA ARG A 98 -5.64 4.39 -2.09
C ARG A 98 -6.45 3.18 -2.52
N PHE A 99 -7.58 3.42 -3.18
CA PHE A 99 -8.45 2.36 -3.66
C PHE A 99 -7.72 1.41 -4.62
N PHE A 100 -7.12 1.93 -5.70
CA PHE A 100 -6.44 1.09 -6.68
C PHE A 100 -5.19 0.42 -6.11
N GLY A 101 -4.48 1.07 -5.18
CA GLY A 101 -3.38 0.42 -4.44
C GLY A 101 -3.85 -0.83 -3.69
N HIS A 102 -4.94 -0.72 -2.93
CA HIS A 102 -5.49 -1.86 -2.19
C HIS A 102 -6.10 -2.93 -3.10
N LEU A 103 -6.83 -2.53 -4.14
CA LEU A 103 -7.40 -3.46 -5.12
C LEU A 103 -6.29 -4.28 -5.77
N LEU A 104 -5.26 -3.60 -6.29
CA LEU A 104 -4.11 -4.24 -6.93
C LEU A 104 -3.38 -5.19 -5.98
N ALA A 105 -3.18 -4.81 -4.71
CA ALA A 105 -2.59 -5.69 -3.72
C ALA A 105 -3.46 -6.94 -3.48
N GLY A 106 -4.77 -6.74 -3.33
CA GLY A 106 -5.74 -7.82 -3.09
C GLY A 106 -5.84 -8.82 -4.25
N LEU A 107 -5.79 -8.36 -5.50
CA LEU A 107 -5.81 -9.23 -6.69
C LEU A 107 -4.65 -10.26 -6.67
N LYS A 108 -3.50 -9.89 -6.13
CA LYS A 108 -2.34 -10.79 -6.01
C LYS A 108 -2.48 -11.86 -4.94
N ALA A 109 -3.46 -11.75 -4.04
CA ALA A 109 -3.55 -12.61 -2.85
C ALA A 109 -3.65 -14.13 -3.16
N PRO A 110 -4.39 -14.59 -4.20
CA PRO A 110 -4.44 -16.02 -4.54
C PRO A 110 -3.07 -16.57 -4.95
N THR A 111 -2.34 -15.87 -5.82
CA THR A 111 -0.99 -16.26 -6.26
C THR A 111 0.00 -16.20 -5.11
N LEU A 112 -0.08 -15.17 -4.26
CA LEU A 112 0.72 -15.06 -3.04
C LEU A 112 0.49 -16.24 -2.09
N ALA A 113 -0.77 -16.60 -1.83
CA ALA A 113 -1.11 -17.71 -0.95
C ALA A 113 -0.62 -19.06 -1.54
N ALA A 114 -0.72 -19.25 -2.85
CA ALA A 114 -0.17 -20.43 -3.52
C ALA A 114 1.35 -20.51 -3.36
N ALA A 115 2.08 -19.41 -3.57
CA ALA A 115 3.53 -19.37 -3.42
C ALA A 115 3.97 -19.62 -1.96
N ILE A 116 3.26 -19.04 -0.99
CA ILE A 116 3.50 -19.30 0.44
C ILE A 116 3.33 -20.78 0.76
N ARG A 117 2.28 -21.44 0.25
CA ARG A 117 2.09 -22.90 0.45
C ARG A 117 3.27 -23.71 -0.07
N THR A 118 3.77 -23.39 -1.26
CA THR A 118 4.95 -24.03 -1.85
C THR A 118 6.19 -23.84 -0.97
N ASP A 119 6.48 -22.60 -0.55
CA ASP A 119 7.62 -22.31 0.29
C ASP A 119 7.55 -23.04 1.65
N LEU A 120 6.37 -23.12 2.26
CA LEU A 120 6.18 -23.87 3.50
C LEU A 120 6.45 -25.37 3.32
N ALA A 121 6.02 -25.95 2.20
CA ALA A 121 6.27 -27.34 1.83
C ALA A 121 7.77 -27.60 1.57
N GLU A 122 8.49 -26.62 1.03
CA GLU A 122 9.95 -26.64 0.82
C GLU A 122 10.77 -26.35 2.09
N GLY A 123 10.13 -26.27 3.26
CA GLY A 123 10.82 -26.04 4.52
C GLY A 123 11.27 -24.58 4.75
N ARG A 124 10.74 -23.62 3.99
CA ARG A 124 11.00 -22.18 4.15
C ARG A 124 9.94 -21.51 5.03
N SER A 125 10.25 -20.33 5.56
CA SER A 125 9.28 -19.48 6.28
C SER A 125 9.00 -18.22 5.46
N ALA A 126 7.73 -17.81 5.39
CA ALA A 126 7.30 -16.67 4.60
C ALA A 126 7.31 -15.38 5.44
N VAL A 127 7.84 -14.30 4.85
CA VAL A 127 7.80 -12.93 5.38
C VAL A 127 7.09 -12.08 4.34
N VAL A 128 5.94 -11.50 4.69
CA VAL A 128 5.09 -10.73 3.79
C VAL A 128 5.11 -9.28 4.22
N GLN A 129 5.65 -8.43 3.37
CA GLN A 129 5.67 -6.99 3.54
C GLN A 129 4.49 -6.36 2.79
N ILE A 130 3.65 -5.68 3.55
CA ILE A 130 2.51 -4.88 3.06
C ILE A 130 2.64 -3.45 3.56
N VAL A 131 2.01 -2.52 2.85
CA VAL A 131 1.89 -1.12 3.28
C VAL A 131 0.52 -0.91 3.89
N SER A 132 -0.49 -1.48 3.25
CA SER A 132 -1.87 -1.23 3.56
C SER A 132 -2.50 -2.37 4.32
N THR A 133 -3.10 -2.03 5.45
CA THR A 133 -3.71 -2.98 6.37
C THR A 133 -5.22 -2.85 6.41
N ASN A 134 -5.91 -2.05 5.59
CA ASN A 134 -7.35 -1.77 5.72
C ASN A 134 -7.84 -1.39 7.14
N GLU A 135 -6.94 -0.99 8.04
CA GLU A 135 -7.24 -0.79 9.46
C GLU A 135 -8.27 0.33 9.69
N ALA A 136 -8.10 1.47 9.01
CA ALA A 136 -9.00 2.60 9.15
C ALA A 136 -10.44 2.29 8.71
N VAL A 137 -10.61 1.53 7.62
CA VAL A 137 -11.92 1.09 7.14
C VAL A 137 -12.56 0.14 8.15
N MET A 138 -11.79 -0.85 8.61
CA MET A 138 -12.28 -1.82 9.60
C MET A 138 -12.71 -1.13 10.89
N GLU A 139 -11.88 -0.26 11.48
CA GLU A 139 -12.23 0.45 12.72
C GLU A 139 -13.48 1.33 12.55
N ARG A 140 -13.61 2.04 11.41
CA ARG A 140 -14.80 2.85 11.12
C ARG A 140 -16.07 1.99 11.02
N ARG A 141 -16.00 0.85 10.33
CA ARG A 141 -17.14 -0.06 10.20
C ARG A 141 -17.51 -0.70 11.53
N LEU A 142 -16.53 -1.15 12.32
CA LEU A 142 -16.77 -1.69 13.65
C LEU A 142 -17.37 -0.66 14.62
N ALA A 143 -17.00 0.62 14.49
CA ALA A 143 -17.58 1.69 15.31
C ALA A 143 -19.06 1.94 15.04
N SER A 144 -19.55 1.59 13.83
CA SER A 144 -20.97 1.68 13.48
C SER A 144 -21.82 0.49 13.96
N ILE A 145 -21.20 -0.52 14.59
CA ILE A 145 -21.86 -1.77 14.97
C ILE A 145 -21.79 -1.95 16.50
N PRO A 146 -22.92 -2.23 17.16
CA PRO A 146 -22.92 -2.53 18.58
C PRO A 146 -22.01 -3.74 18.93
N PRO A 147 -21.23 -3.69 20.03
CA PRO A 147 -20.31 -4.77 20.41
C PRO A 147 -20.97 -6.15 20.57
N GLU A 148 -22.26 -6.22 20.89
CA GLU A 148 -23.06 -7.44 20.97
C GLU A 148 -23.17 -8.20 19.64
N GLU A 149 -23.05 -7.51 18.50
CA GLU A 149 -23.11 -8.09 17.15
C GLU A 149 -21.72 -8.51 16.63
N TRP A 150 -20.65 -8.26 17.40
CA TRP A 150 -19.27 -8.56 16.97
C TRP A 150 -18.94 -10.06 16.89
N ASN A 151 -19.87 -10.94 17.26
CA ASN A 151 -19.73 -12.38 17.17
C ASN A 151 -20.27 -12.96 15.84
N ASN A 152 -20.94 -12.15 15.02
CA ASN A 152 -21.44 -12.54 13.70
C ASN A 152 -21.66 -11.33 12.79
N LEU A 153 -20.57 -10.74 12.30
CA LEU A 153 -20.60 -9.55 11.47
C LEU A 153 -21.04 -9.82 10.04
N SER A 154 -21.91 -8.96 9.52
CA SER A 154 -22.26 -8.87 8.09
C SER A 154 -21.83 -7.53 7.51
N ILE A 155 -20.51 -7.32 7.42
CA ILE A 155 -19.93 -6.09 6.85
C ILE A 155 -18.97 -6.38 5.70
N ASP A 156 -18.91 -5.43 4.76
CA ASP A 156 -17.86 -5.35 3.77
C ASP A 156 -16.61 -4.68 4.37
N LEU A 157 -15.45 -5.31 4.19
CA LEU A 157 -14.13 -4.82 4.62
C LEU A 157 -13.17 -4.68 3.43
N THR A 158 -13.70 -4.81 2.22
CA THR A 158 -12.93 -4.69 0.98
C THR A 158 -12.62 -3.22 0.68
N PRO A 159 -11.70 -2.95 -0.26
CA PRO A 159 -11.34 -1.59 -0.65
C PRO A 159 -12.49 -0.70 -1.13
N ARG A 160 -13.62 -1.30 -1.57
CA ARG A 160 -14.87 -0.60 -1.94
C ARG A 160 -15.25 0.48 -0.92
N GLU A 161 -15.08 0.17 0.36
CA GLU A 161 -15.45 1.07 1.45
C GLU A 161 -14.67 2.39 1.43
N TYR A 162 -13.44 2.42 0.91
CA TYR A 162 -12.70 3.69 0.74
C TYR A 162 -13.40 4.64 -0.23
N VAL A 163 -14.03 4.10 -1.28
CA VAL A 163 -14.77 4.89 -2.26
C VAL A 163 -16.09 5.36 -1.66
N LEU A 164 -16.82 4.48 -0.98
CA LEU A 164 -18.07 4.85 -0.32
C LEU A 164 -17.86 5.90 0.78
N ASP A 165 -16.77 5.79 1.54
CA ASP A 165 -16.43 6.79 2.56
C ASP A 165 -16.02 8.12 1.92
N TYR A 166 -15.28 8.12 0.81
CA TYR A 166 -15.04 9.35 0.06
C TYR A 166 -16.34 10.00 -0.41
N LEU A 167 -17.24 9.21 -1.01
CA LEU A 167 -18.52 9.71 -1.50
C LEU A 167 -19.35 10.32 -0.37
N ARG A 168 -19.45 9.66 0.78
CA ARG A 168 -20.27 10.12 1.91
C ARG A 168 -19.67 11.36 2.61
N GLU A 169 -18.37 11.37 2.82
CA GLU A 169 -17.72 12.34 3.71
C GLU A 169 -17.07 13.53 2.98
N ALA A 170 -16.67 13.35 1.70
CA ALA A 170 -15.84 14.32 0.99
C ALA A 170 -16.37 14.77 -0.37
N PHE A 171 -17.36 14.08 -0.94
CA PHE A 171 -18.01 14.53 -2.17
C PHE A 171 -18.74 15.85 -1.91
N PRO A 172 -18.55 16.89 -2.76
CA PRO A 172 -19.08 18.21 -2.50
C PRO A 172 -20.61 18.21 -2.65
N VAL A 173 -21.31 18.49 -1.55
CA VAL A 173 -22.78 18.65 -1.54
C VAL A 173 -23.24 19.97 -0.94
N ASN A 174 -22.40 20.66 -0.17
CA ASN A 174 -22.75 21.93 0.45
C ASN A 174 -22.67 23.07 -0.55
N LEU A 175 -23.65 23.97 -0.56
CA LEU A 175 -23.62 25.21 -1.32
C LEU A 175 -22.54 26.12 -0.76
N MET A 176 -21.75 26.69 -1.66
CA MET A 176 -20.67 27.61 -1.37
C MET A 176 -20.91 28.93 -2.08
N GLU A 177 -20.58 30.03 -1.41
CA GLU A 177 -20.54 31.37 -1.98
C GLU A 177 -19.09 31.87 -2.04
N ALA A 178 -18.79 32.60 -3.11
CA ALA A 178 -17.47 33.20 -3.31
C ALA A 178 -17.44 34.57 -2.65
N ILE A 179 -16.50 34.75 -1.73
CA ILE A 179 -16.20 36.02 -1.08
C ILE A 179 -14.81 36.47 -1.52
N GLU A 180 -14.74 37.69 -2.03
CA GLU A 180 -13.48 38.36 -2.34
C GLU A 180 -12.99 39.10 -1.10
N ASN A 181 -11.78 38.80 -0.66
CA ASN A 181 -11.13 39.50 0.44
C ASN A 181 -10.51 40.83 -0.05
N ASP A 182 -10.14 41.71 0.88
CA ASP A 182 -9.53 43.03 0.59
C ASP A 182 -8.29 42.96 -0.33
N ASP A 183 -7.58 41.83 -0.33
CA ASP A 183 -6.40 41.56 -1.17
C ASP A 183 -6.74 41.02 -2.58
N GLY A 184 -8.03 40.94 -2.96
CA GLY A 184 -8.51 40.39 -4.23
C GLY A 184 -8.52 38.84 -4.28
N ALA A 185 -8.25 38.18 -3.16
CA ALA A 185 -8.26 36.72 -3.06
C ALA A 185 -9.67 36.18 -2.85
N VAL A 186 -10.09 35.21 -3.69
CA VAL A 186 -11.41 34.58 -3.61
C VAL A 186 -11.37 33.35 -2.69
N THR A 187 -12.20 33.40 -1.65
CA THR A 187 -12.44 32.28 -0.71
C THR A 187 -13.86 31.77 -0.89
N LEU A 188 -14.06 30.45 -0.81
CA LEU A 188 -15.39 29.86 -0.79
C LEU A 188 -15.82 29.61 0.66
N VAL A 189 -16.99 30.12 1.04
CA VAL A 189 -17.59 29.85 2.36
C VAL A 189 -18.91 29.12 2.21
N PRO A 190 -19.29 28.24 3.15
CA PRO A 190 -20.58 27.56 3.09
C PRO A 190 -21.73 28.54 3.26
N VAL A 191 -22.76 28.40 2.43
CA VAL A 191 -24.02 29.16 2.58
C VAL A 191 -24.77 28.63 3.80
N MET A 192 -25.08 29.50 4.75
CA MET A 192 -25.71 29.13 6.03
C MET A 192 -27.21 29.48 6.05
N VAL A 193 -28.05 28.52 6.39
CA VAL A 193 -29.49 28.72 6.67
C VAL A 193 -29.78 28.15 8.06
N ASP A 194 -30.40 28.94 8.94
CA ASP A 194 -30.66 28.59 10.35
C ASP A 194 -29.42 28.07 11.10
N GLY A 195 -28.25 28.62 10.80
CA GLY A 195 -26.98 28.23 11.42
C GLY A 195 -26.42 26.89 10.94
N ARG A 196 -26.95 26.31 9.85
CA ARG A 196 -26.45 25.06 9.25
C ARG A 196 -25.99 25.27 7.81
N PRO A 197 -24.93 24.56 7.35
CA PRO A 197 -24.55 24.56 5.94
C PRO A 197 -25.71 24.06 5.06
N THR A 198 -26.01 24.81 4.02
CA THR A 198 -27.08 24.49 3.07
C THR A 198 -26.56 23.50 2.04
N VAL A 199 -27.39 22.52 1.67
CA VAL A 199 -27.02 21.45 0.74
C VAL A 199 -27.66 21.68 -0.63
N SER A 200 -26.88 21.50 -1.69
CA SER A 200 -27.36 21.42 -3.06
C SER A 200 -28.07 20.09 -3.28
N GLN A 201 -29.38 20.13 -3.55
CA GLN A 201 -30.19 18.93 -3.77
C GLN A 201 -29.72 18.13 -4.99
N GLU A 202 -29.26 18.82 -6.05
CA GLU A 202 -28.73 18.16 -7.23
C GLU A 202 -27.43 17.39 -6.91
N ALA A 203 -26.47 18.03 -6.25
CA ALA A 203 -25.22 17.38 -5.88
C ALA A 203 -25.44 16.24 -4.88
N LEU A 204 -26.39 16.40 -3.96
CA LEU A 204 -26.81 15.36 -3.02
C LEU A 204 -27.36 14.13 -3.76
N GLN A 205 -28.28 14.33 -4.70
CA GLN A 205 -28.85 13.22 -5.49
C GLN A 205 -27.76 12.48 -6.28
N ARG A 206 -26.84 13.21 -6.93
CA ARG A 206 -25.70 12.62 -7.65
C ARG A 206 -24.83 11.76 -6.73
N ARG A 207 -24.57 12.24 -5.50
CA ARG A 207 -23.82 11.47 -4.51
C ARG A 207 -24.55 10.17 -4.15
N GLU A 208 -25.84 10.23 -3.85
CA GLU A 208 -26.62 9.04 -3.49
C GLU A 208 -26.66 8.01 -4.63
N ASP A 209 -26.87 8.46 -5.87
CA ASP A 209 -26.85 7.60 -7.06
C ASP A 209 -25.48 6.92 -7.26
N LEU A 210 -24.39 7.66 -7.02
CA LEU A 210 -23.05 7.09 -7.04
C LEU A 210 -22.86 6.06 -5.93
N VAL A 211 -23.27 6.36 -4.70
CA VAL A 211 -23.16 5.44 -3.56
C VAL A 211 -23.88 4.13 -3.86
N GLU A 212 -25.11 4.17 -4.37
CA GLU A 212 -25.88 2.97 -4.74
C GLU A 212 -25.15 2.14 -5.80
N ARG A 213 -24.68 2.78 -6.88
CA ARG A 213 -23.96 2.09 -7.96
C ARG A 213 -22.64 1.47 -7.48
N MET A 214 -21.84 2.23 -6.73
CA MET A 214 -20.54 1.77 -6.23
C MET A 214 -20.69 0.63 -5.22
N ALA A 215 -21.77 0.63 -4.43
CA ALA A 215 -22.03 -0.41 -3.45
C ALA A 215 -22.24 -1.79 -4.10
N LEU A 216 -22.63 -1.86 -5.37
CA LEU A 216 -22.89 -3.11 -6.09
C LEU A 216 -21.67 -3.66 -6.83
N LEU A 217 -20.60 -2.88 -6.99
CA LEU A 217 -19.42 -3.31 -7.75
C LEU A 217 -18.63 -4.43 -7.03
N PRO A 218 -18.09 -5.41 -7.75
CA PRO A 218 -17.29 -6.47 -7.15
C PRO A 218 -15.99 -5.92 -6.57
N SER A 219 -15.43 -6.58 -5.57
CA SER A 219 -14.20 -6.16 -4.91
C SER A 219 -13.50 -7.36 -4.30
N VAL A 220 -12.22 -7.21 -3.95
CA VAL A 220 -11.39 -8.26 -3.37
C VAL A 220 -10.99 -7.93 -1.93
N PRO A 221 -10.78 -8.92 -1.06
CA PRO A 221 -10.25 -8.67 0.28
C PRO A 221 -8.86 -8.03 0.21
N GLY A 222 -8.52 -7.25 1.25
CA GLY A 222 -7.14 -6.80 1.44
C GLY A 222 -6.20 -7.98 1.67
N VAL A 223 -4.92 -7.86 1.30
CA VAL A 223 -3.93 -8.95 1.36
C VAL A 223 -3.85 -9.60 2.74
N LEU A 224 -3.81 -8.79 3.81
CA LEU A 224 -3.75 -9.32 5.17
C LEU A 224 -4.98 -10.16 5.51
N ASP A 225 -6.17 -9.68 5.19
CA ASP A 225 -7.42 -10.38 5.46
C ASP A 225 -7.51 -11.68 4.64
N ALA A 226 -7.12 -11.63 3.37
CA ALA A 226 -7.06 -12.81 2.50
C ALA A 226 -6.09 -13.89 3.04
N LEU A 227 -4.93 -13.48 3.55
CA LEU A 227 -3.97 -14.41 4.16
C LEU A 227 -4.47 -14.97 5.49
N LEU A 228 -5.10 -14.15 6.33
CA LEU A 228 -5.71 -14.60 7.58
C LEU A 228 -6.87 -15.58 7.34
N GLU A 229 -7.69 -15.34 6.33
CA GLU A 229 -8.76 -16.25 5.91
C GLU A 229 -8.19 -17.55 5.35
N THR A 230 -7.12 -17.47 4.54
CA THR A 230 -6.54 -18.64 3.87
C THR A 230 -5.74 -19.56 4.81
N PHE A 231 -5.00 -18.99 5.76
CA PHE A 231 -4.06 -19.73 6.60
C PHE A 231 -4.48 -19.81 8.06
N GLY A 232 -5.46 -19.00 8.47
CA GLY A 232 -5.87 -18.88 9.86
C GLY A 232 -4.88 -18.07 10.71
N THR A 233 -5.38 -17.63 11.85
CA THR A 233 -4.60 -16.86 12.82
C THR A 233 -3.50 -17.67 13.49
N ASP A 234 -3.61 -19.00 13.49
CA ASP A 234 -2.66 -19.88 14.15
C ASP A 234 -1.38 -20.09 13.32
N ALA A 235 -1.45 -19.93 11.99
CA ALA A 235 -0.29 -20.02 11.10
C ALA A 235 0.35 -18.67 10.80
N VAL A 236 -0.42 -17.58 10.85
CA VAL A 236 0.00 -16.22 10.48
C VAL A 236 0.36 -15.39 11.71
N ALA A 237 1.62 -14.96 11.77
CA ALA A 237 2.11 -13.96 12.69
C ALA A 237 1.84 -12.56 12.14
N GLU A 238 0.88 -11.86 12.73
CA GLU A 238 0.49 -10.51 12.32
C GLU A 238 1.27 -9.46 13.12
N ILE A 239 2.10 -8.65 12.45
CA ILE A 239 2.85 -7.53 13.04
C ILE A 239 2.47 -6.22 12.33
N THR A 240 1.22 -5.83 12.55
CA THR A 240 0.60 -4.60 12.01
C THR A 240 0.13 -3.68 13.14
N GLY A 241 -0.27 -2.45 12.78
CA GLY A 241 -0.86 -1.47 13.71
C GLY A 241 -2.24 -1.86 14.25
N ARG A 242 -2.94 -2.80 13.60
CA ARG A 242 -4.31 -3.19 13.90
C ARG A 242 -4.54 -3.57 15.37
N ALA A 243 -5.35 -2.81 16.09
CA ALA A 243 -5.78 -3.17 17.45
C ALA A 243 -6.84 -4.29 17.47
N ARG A 244 -7.53 -4.50 16.34
CA ARG A 244 -8.57 -5.51 16.16
C ARG A 244 -8.38 -6.19 14.81
N ARG A 245 -8.99 -7.36 14.61
CA ARG A 245 -9.12 -7.99 13.30
C ARG A 245 -10.45 -8.71 13.21
N VAL A 246 -10.93 -8.93 11.99
CA VAL A 246 -12.08 -9.78 11.74
C VAL A 246 -11.58 -11.12 11.23
N VAL A 247 -12.05 -12.20 11.84
CA VAL A 247 -11.68 -13.57 11.48
C VAL A 247 -12.93 -14.39 11.21
N VAL A 248 -12.80 -15.45 10.44
CA VAL A 248 -13.89 -16.41 10.19
C VAL A 248 -13.66 -17.64 11.07
N ARG A 249 -14.62 -17.98 11.93
CA ARG A 249 -14.68 -19.27 12.65
C ARG A 249 -16.08 -19.84 12.54
N ASP A 250 -16.18 -21.13 12.23
CA ASP A 250 -17.47 -21.84 12.09
C ASP A 250 -18.46 -21.12 11.15
N GLY A 251 -17.94 -20.52 10.07
CA GLY A 251 -18.73 -19.77 9.08
C GLY A 251 -19.19 -18.38 9.54
N ARG A 252 -18.79 -17.92 10.73
CA ARG A 252 -19.15 -16.59 11.27
C ARG A 252 -17.95 -15.65 11.29
N ARG A 253 -18.19 -14.39 10.96
CA ARG A 253 -17.19 -13.32 11.09
C ARG A 253 -17.24 -12.74 12.50
N LEU A 254 -16.13 -12.81 13.21
CA LEU A 254 -16.01 -12.32 14.58
C LEU A 254 -14.84 -11.36 14.75
N VAL A 255 -15.00 -10.42 15.67
CA VAL A 255 -13.95 -9.46 16.02
C VAL A 255 -13.04 -10.07 17.08
N GLU A 256 -11.75 -10.13 16.78
CA GLU A 256 -10.70 -10.42 17.76
C GLU A 256 -9.96 -9.15 18.13
N ARG A 257 -9.78 -8.92 19.44
CA ARG A 257 -8.92 -7.84 19.94
C ARG A 257 -7.48 -8.33 20.02
N ARG A 258 -6.55 -7.51 19.55
CA ARG A 258 -5.10 -7.72 19.67
C ARG A 258 -4.59 -6.90 20.85
N GLY A 259 -3.91 -7.57 21.79
CA GLY A 259 -3.33 -6.89 22.95
C GLY A 259 -2.14 -6.01 22.57
N ALA A 260 -1.74 -5.07 23.46
CA ALA A 260 -0.59 -4.19 23.23
C ALA A 260 0.74 -4.96 23.03
N SER A 261 0.84 -6.17 23.58
CA SER A 261 1.99 -7.07 23.42
C SER A 261 1.91 -7.97 22.18
N ALA A 262 0.83 -7.91 21.37
CA ALA A 262 0.60 -8.82 20.25
C ALA A 262 1.76 -8.83 19.25
N ALA A 263 2.29 -7.67 18.89
CA ALA A 263 3.44 -7.60 17.97
C ALA A 263 4.68 -8.34 18.51
N ARG A 264 4.90 -8.35 19.84
CA ARG A 264 5.99 -9.10 20.46
C ARG A 264 5.69 -10.60 20.45
N SER A 265 4.52 -11.01 20.93
CA SER A 265 4.15 -12.43 21.00
C SER A 265 4.11 -13.09 19.61
N GLU A 266 3.64 -12.36 18.60
CA GLU A 266 3.61 -12.82 17.20
C GLU A 266 5.02 -12.94 16.60
N THR A 267 5.91 -11.99 16.93
CA THR A 267 7.33 -12.10 16.55
C THR A 267 7.97 -13.32 17.21
N ASP A 268 7.74 -13.54 18.50
CA ASP A 268 8.28 -14.69 19.22
C ASP A 268 7.73 -16.01 18.66
N ALA A 269 6.44 -16.04 18.28
CA ALA A 269 5.81 -17.20 17.64
C ALA A 269 6.43 -17.50 16.27
N PHE A 270 6.78 -16.48 15.48
CA PHE A 270 7.47 -16.66 14.21
C PHE A 270 8.92 -17.12 14.38
N MET A 271 9.67 -16.47 15.27
CA MET A 271 11.09 -16.77 15.51
C MET A 271 11.31 -18.11 16.23
N SER A 272 10.32 -18.60 16.97
CA SER A 272 10.31 -19.97 17.52
C SER A 272 9.84 -21.03 16.52
N GLY A 273 9.21 -20.63 15.41
CA GLY A 273 8.69 -21.54 14.38
C GLY A 273 7.30 -22.09 14.68
N ARG A 274 6.66 -21.66 15.78
CA ARG A 274 5.24 -21.94 16.05
C ARG A 274 4.35 -21.41 14.93
N LYS A 275 4.73 -20.27 14.36
CA LYS A 275 4.15 -19.70 13.14
C LYS A 275 5.22 -19.62 12.07
N ARG A 276 4.87 -19.95 10.82
CA ARG A 276 5.82 -19.96 9.69
C ARG A 276 5.51 -18.90 8.63
N ILE A 277 4.41 -18.17 8.79
CA ILE A 277 4.03 -17.03 7.96
C ILE A 277 4.06 -15.80 8.84
N LEU A 278 4.72 -14.74 8.40
CA LEU A 278 4.75 -13.44 9.08
C LEU A 278 4.26 -12.37 8.11
N VAL A 279 3.33 -11.54 8.54
CA VAL A 279 2.88 -10.36 7.78
C VAL A 279 3.18 -9.11 8.60
N PHE A 280 3.87 -8.14 8.02
CA PHE A 280 4.16 -6.88 8.70
C PHE A 280 3.85 -5.66 7.84
N SER A 281 3.49 -4.57 8.51
CA SER A 281 3.44 -3.23 7.93
C SER A 281 4.42 -2.29 8.65
N ASP A 282 4.69 -1.12 8.06
CA ASP A 282 5.62 -0.15 8.65
C ASP A 282 5.25 0.24 10.09
N ALA A 283 3.95 0.42 10.36
CA ALA A 283 3.44 0.79 11.68
C ALA A 283 3.70 -0.29 12.76
N GLY A 284 3.68 -1.57 12.39
CA GLY A 284 3.88 -2.68 13.34
C GLY A 284 5.33 -3.17 13.44
N GLY A 285 6.12 -3.01 12.38
CA GLY A 285 7.43 -3.61 12.26
C GLY A 285 8.56 -2.93 13.03
N THR A 286 8.43 -1.64 13.38
CA THR A 286 9.55 -0.81 13.88
C THR A 286 10.43 -1.49 14.94
N GLY A 287 11.74 -1.51 14.68
CA GLY A 287 12.76 -2.07 15.58
C GLY A 287 12.87 -3.60 15.61
N ARG A 288 12.06 -4.34 14.85
CA ARG A 288 12.06 -5.81 14.84
C ARG A 288 12.81 -6.41 13.65
N SER A 289 13.28 -7.64 13.86
CA SER A 289 14.03 -8.44 12.90
C SER A 289 13.42 -9.83 12.77
N TYR A 290 13.35 -10.33 11.55
CA TYR A 290 12.66 -11.56 11.14
C TYR A 290 13.57 -12.49 10.31
N HIS A 291 14.87 -12.17 10.21
CA HIS A 291 15.86 -13.00 9.53
C HIS A 291 15.95 -14.41 10.14
N ALA A 292 16.58 -15.34 9.42
CA ALA A 292 16.88 -16.68 9.93
C ALA A 292 18.03 -16.60 10.94
N ASP A 293 17.81 -15.97 12.10
CA ASP A 293 18.82 -15.74 13.13
C ASP A 293 19.40 -17.06 13.68
N LEU A 294 20.73 -17.18 13.77
CA LEU A 294 21.41 -18.37 14.30
C LEU A 294 21.11 -18.63 15.79
N SER A 295 20.65 -17.62 16.52
CA SER A 295 20.21 -17.74 17.91
C SER A 295 18.74 -18.14 18.07
N ALA A 296 17.95 -18.09 17.00
CA ALA A 296 16.54 -18.45 17.01
C ALA A 296 16.33 -19.94 16.72
N GLN A 297 15.19 -20.48 17.18
CA GLN A 297 14.82 -21.88 16.90
C GLN A 297 14.41 -22.04 15.42
N ASN A 298 13.65 -21.08 14.88
CA ASN A 298 13.30 -21.09 13.47
C ASN A 298 14.43 -20.49 12.62
N GLN A 299 15.28 -21.36 12.09
CA GLN A 299 16.37 -21.00 11.19
C GLN A 299 16.05 -21.26 9.71
N GLN A 300 14.78 -21.56 9.40
CA GLN A 300 14.35 -21.83 8.02
C GLN A 300 14.66 -20.64 7.11
N ARG A 301 15.05 -20.91 5.87
CA ARG A 301 15.29 -19.85 4.88
C ARG A 301 14.04 -18.99 4.73
N ARG A 302 14.23 -17.66 4.65
CA ARG A 302 13.13 -16.70 4.54
C ARG A 302 12.78 -16.44 3.09
N SER A 303 11.53 -16.68 2.72
CA SER A 303 10.97 -16.16 1.47
C SER A 303 10.26 -14.86 1.78
N HIS A 304 10.84 -13.75 1.35
CA HIS A 304 10.32 -12.41 1.65
C HIS A 304 9.55 -11.88 0.44
N TYR A 305 8.24 -11.82 0.58
CA TYR A 305 7.29 -11.27 -0.38
C TYR A 305 7.11 -9.77 -0.19
N LEU A 306 7.54 -8.97 -1.16
CA LEU A 306 7.25 -7.54 -1.22
C LEU A 306 5.98 -7.36 -2.06
N VAL A 307 4.83 -7.34 -1.38
CA VAL A 307 3.51 -7.29 -2.05
C VAL A 307 3.15 -5.87 -2.43
N GLU A 308 3.45 -4.94 -1.52
CA GLU A 308 3.24 -3.52 -1.70
C GLU A 308 4.57 -2.79 -1.50
N PRO A 309 5.17 -2.27 -2.58
CA PRO A 309 6.38 -1.48 -2.49
C PRO A 309 6.20 -0.15 -1.74
N GLY A 310 4.98 0.37 -1.70
CA GLY A 310 4.69 1.73 -1.25
C GLY A 310 5.24 2.81 -2.20
N TRP A 311 4.96 4.06 -1.87
CA TRP A 311 5.38 5.23 -2.67
C TRP A 311 6.86 5.58 -2.50
N ARG A 312 7.46 5.10 -1.41
CA ARG A 312 8.81 5.42 -0.98
C ARG A 312 9.68 4.18 -1.01
N ALA A 313 10.55 4.10 -2.02
CA ALA A 313 11.44 2.97 -2.20
C ALA A 313 12.42 2.76 -1.02
N ASP A 314 12.71 3.79 -0.21
CA ASP A 314 13.52 3.73 1.00
C ASP A 314 12.80 2.93 2.09
N THR A 315 11.50 3.13 2.24
CA THR A 315 10.66 2.38 3.17
C THR A 315 10.59 0.91 2.77
N ALA A 316 10.41 0.62 1.47
CA ALA A 316 10.46 -0.74 0.94
C ALA A 316 11.75 -1.46 1.32
N ILE A 317 12.90 -0.80 1.08
CA ILE A 317 14.24 -1.33 1.39
C ILE A 317 14.45 -1.54 2.88
N GLN A 318 13.99 -0.62 3.73
CA GLN A 318 14.06 -0.79 5.18
C GLN A 318 13.31 -2.06 5.62
N GLY A 319 12.16 -2.35 5.00
CA GLY A 319 11.43 -3.59 5.20
C GLY A 319 12.22 -4.84 4.82
N LEU A 320 12.89 -4.85 3.67
CA LEU A 320 13.77 -5.96 3.23
C LEU A 320 14.92 -6.21 4.23
N GLY A 321 15.47 -5.14 4.82
CA GLY A 321 16.45 -5.22 5.91
C GLY A 321 15.93 -5.85 7.20
N ARG A 322 14.64 -6.18 7.31
CA ARG A 322 14.10 -6.93 8.47
C ARG A 322 14.31 -8.42 8.33
N SER A 323 14.38 -8.98 7.12
CA SER A 323 14.66 -10.40 6.91
C SER A 323 16.09 -10.69 6.46
N HIS A 324 16.89 -9.66 6.20
CA HIS A 324 18.31 -9.77 5.85
C HIS A 324 19.16 -9.03 6.88
N ARG A 325 19.92 -9.75 7.70
CA ARG A 325 20.76 -9.21 8.77
C ARG A 325 22.06 -10.00 8.91
N THR A 326 23.03 -9.44 9.64
CA THR A 326 24.20 -10.22 10.09
C THR A 326 23.74 -11.36 11.03
N HIS A 327 24.55 -12.41 11.17
CA HIS A 327 24.26 -13.54 12.06
C HIS A 327 23.04 -14.39 11.64
N GLN A 328 22.74 -14.40 10.33
CA GLN A 328 21.71 -15.26 9.76
C GLN A 328 22.28 -16.62 9.32
N ALA A 329 21.53 -17.69 9.54
CA ALA A 329 21.80 -19.05 9.09
C ALA A 329 21.72 -19.20 7.57
N SER A 330 20.86 -18.40 6.92
CA SER A 330 20.74 -18.36 5.47
C SER A 330 20.28 -16.99 4.97
N PRO A 331 20.72 -16.58 3.77
CA PRO A 331 20.20 -15.40 3.10
C PRO A 331 18.76 -15.62 2.58
N PRO A 332 17.91 -14.57 2.60
CA PRO A 332 16.54 -14.67 2.13
C PRO A 332 16.47 -14.79 0.61
N VAL A 333 15.32 -15.28 0.13
CA VAL A 333 14.85 -15.09 -1.25
C VAL A 333 13.90 -13.90 -1.25
N PHE A 334 14.24 -12.85 -2.01
CA PHE A 334 13.36 -11.70 -2.19
C PHE A 334 12.43 -11.93 -3.39
N ARG A 335 11.12 -11.84 -3.14
CA ARG A 335 10.07 -12.06 -4.12
C ARG A 335 9.19 -10.80 -4.24
N PRO A 336 9.57 -9.82 -5.07
CA PRO A 336 8.64 -8.75 -5.46
C PRO A 336 7.40 -9.36 -6.12
N VAL A 337 6.20 -8.99 -5.68
CA VAL A 337 4.96 -9.52 -6.25
C VAL A 337 4.38 -8.49 -7.21
N THR A 338 4.26 -8.86 -8.49
CA THR A 338 3.87 -7.96 -9.58
C THR A 338 2.72 -8.53 -10.41
N THR A 339 2.06 -7.66 -11.17
CA THR A 339 1.01 -8.01 -12.14
C THR A 339 1.40 -7.61 -13.57
N ASP A 340 0.53 -7.92 -14.53
CA ASP A 340 0.58 -7.41 -15.92
C ASP A 340 0.04 -5.97 -16.07
N ILE A 341 -0.43 -5.32 -14.98
CA ILE A 341 -0.81 -3.92 -15.01
C ILE A 341 0.43 -3.06 -15.16
N HIS A 342 0.56 -2.44 -16.33
CA HIS A 342 1.72 -1.63 -16.71
C HIS A 342 1.99 -0.46 -15.75
N GLY A 343 0.94 0.12 -15.16
CA GLY A 343 1.09 1.20 -14.17
C GLY A 343 1.85 0.77 -12.91
N GLU A 344 1.78 -0.52 -12.55
CA GLU A 344 2.52 -1.07 -11.41
C GLU A 344 4.03 -1.13 -11.66
N LYS A 345 4.42 -1.45 -12.90
CA LYS A 345 5.84 -1.57 -13.29
C LYS A 345 6.65 -0.32 -12.94
N ARG A 346 6.03 0.87 -12.97
CA ARG A 346 6.66 2.13 -12.56
C ARG A 346 7.21 2.07 -11.14
N PHE A 347 6.44 1.57 -10.18
CA PHE A 347 6.84 1.54 -8.77
C PHE A 347 7.88 0.44 -8.50
N THR A 348 7.67 -0.72 -9.11
CA THR A 348 8.56 -1.86 -8.92
C THR A 348 9.94 -1.60 -9.54
N SER A 349 10.00 -0.93 -10.70
CA SER A 349 11.27 -0.55 -11.35
C SER A 349 12.10 0.42 -10.50
N THR A 350 11.49 1.39 -9.80
CA THR A 350 12.21 2.29 -8.88
C THR A 350 12.86 1.52 -7.73
N ILE A 351 12.16 0.54 -7.15
CA ILE A 351 12.70 -0.26 -6.04
C ILE A 351 13.76 -1.24 -6.50
N ALA A 352 13.52 -1.91 -7.62
CA ALA A 352 14.50 -2.80 -8.24
C ALA A 352 15.82 -2.06 -8.51
N ARG A 353 15.77 -0.85 -9.08
CA ARG A 353 16.98 -0.03 -9.28
C ARG A 353 17.69 0.30 -7.98
N ARG A 354 16.94 0.60 -6.90
CA ARG A 354 17.57 0.86 -5.60
C ARG A 354 18.19 -0.40 -5.01
N LEU A 355 17.56 -1.57 -5.19
CA LEU A 355 18.13 -2.87 -4.81
C LEU A 355 19.40 -3.19 -5.61
N ASP A 356 19.39 -2.94 -6.92
CA ASP A 356 20.56 -3.08 -7.79
C ASP A 356 21.68 -2.14 -7.35
N SER A 357 21.34 -0.90 -6.98
CA SER A 357 22.32 0.07 -6.46
C SER A 357 22.92 -0.41 -5.14
N LEU A 358 22.12 -0.99 -4.25
CA LEU A 358 22.60 -1.56 -2.98
C LEU A 358 23.49 -2.79 -3.22
N GLY A 359 23.13 -3.67 -4.15
CA GLY A 359 23.96 -4.81 -4.57
C GLY A 359 25.25 -4.38 -5.25
N ALA A 360 25.19 -3.41 -6.17
CA ALA A 360 26.33 -2.84 -6.89
C ALA A 360 27.29 -2.04 -6.00
N LEU A 361 26.83 -1.54 -4.85
CA LEU A 361 27.70 -0.94 -3.84
C LEU A 361 28.54 -2.00 -3.09
N THR A 362 28.17 -3.28 -3.18
CA THR A 362 28.91 -4.40 -2.54
C THR A 362 29.87 -5.15 -3.46
N ARG A 363 29.74 -5.01 -4.80
CA ARG A 363 30.74 -5.43 -5.81
C ARG A 363 30.73 -4.49 -7.01
N GLY A 364 31.91 -4.16 -7.56
CA GLY A 364 32.09 -3.37 -8.80
C GLY A 364 31.63 -4.08 -10.09
N GLU A 365 30.58 -4.89 -10.02
CA GLU A 365 30.17 -5.83 -11.06
C GLU A 365 28.73 -5.54 -11.49
N ARG A 366 28.58 -4.74 -12.56
CA ARG A 366 27.28 -4.38 -13.16
C ARG A 366 26.55 -5.53 -13.87
N ARG A 367 27.01 -6.79 -13.76
CA ARG A 367 26.64 -7.85 -14.72
C ARG A 367 25.74 -8.97 -14.20
N THR A 368 25.31 -8.95 -12.94
CA THR A 368 24.54 -10.08 -12.37
C THR A 368 23.18 -9.74 -11.76
N ALA A 369 22.74 -8.47 -11.79
CA ALA A 369 21.49 -8.07 -11.14
C ALA A 369 20.22 -8.27 -11.99
N GLY A 370 20.37 -8.54 -13.30
CA GLY A 370 19.25 -8.79 -14.20
C GLY A 370 18.94 -10.27 -14.34
N ALA A 371 18.48 -10.95 -13.28
CA ALA A 371 17.91 -12.30 -13.39
C ALA A 371 16.53 -12.27 -14.08
N GLY A 372 16.42 -11.57 -15.22
CA GLY A 372 15.16 -11.31 -15.91
C GLY A 372 14.18 -10.40 -15.16
N LEU A 373 14.59 -9.83 -14.01
CA LEU A 373 13.71 -9.03 -13.14
C LEU A 373 13.05 -7.87 -13.89
N PHE A 374 13.81 -7.16 -14.74
CA PHE A 374 13.32 -6.03 -15.55
C PHE A 374 14.12 -5.89 -16.84
N ARG A 375 13.42 -5.52 -17.92
CA ARG A 375 14.03 -5.17 -19.20
C ARG A 375 14.24 -3.66 -19.26
N ALA A 376 15.17 -3.20 -20.11
CA ALA A 376 15.41 -1.77 -20.30
C ALA A 376 14.15 -0.99 -20.75
N GLU A 377 13.21 -1.68 -21.41
CA GLU A 377 11.90 -1.15 -21.83
C GLU A 377 10.93 -0.87 -20.67
N ASP A 378 11.09 -1.49 -19.49
CA ASP A 378 10.27 -1.23 -18.31
C ASP A 378 10.68 0.08 -17.59
N ASN A 379 11.67 0.83 -18.12
CA ASN A 379 12.13 2.10 -17.57
C ASN A 379 11.22 3.28 -17.96
N LEU A 380 10.24 3.56 -17.10
CA LEU A 380 9.30 4.66 -17.25
C LEU A 380 9.85 6.05 -16.82
N GLU A 381 11.13 6.15 -16.46
CA GLU A 381 11.83 7.42 -16.20
C GLU A 381 12.80 7.82 -17.32
N SER A 382 12.86 7.03 -18.40
CA SER A 382 13.67 7.34 -19.58
C SER A 382 13.23 8.67 -20.22
N PRO A 383 14.11 9.36 -20.98
CA PRO A 383 13.71 10.55 -21.74
C PRO A 383 12.50 10.29 -22.65
N TRP A 384 12.34 9.07 -23.14
CA TRP A 384 11.21 8.62 -23.97
C TRP A 384 9.92 8.47 -23.15
N ALA A 385 9.98 7.80 -22.01
CA ALA A 385 8.83 7.65 -21.13
C ALA A 385 8.37 8.98 -20.52
N ARG A 386 9.31 9.88 -20.17
CA ARG A 386 8.98 11.25 -19.74
C ARG A 386 8.28 12.06 -20.83
N ARG A 387 8.63 11.83 -22.11
CA ARG A 387 7.93 12.45 -23.25
C ARG A 387 6.55 11.85 -23.52
N ALA A 388 6.34 10.58 -23.21
CA ALA A 388 5.05 9.90 -23.39
C ALA A 388 4.02 10.22 -22.29
N LEU A 389 4.43 10.92 -21.22
CA LEU A 389 3.55 11.40 -20.14
C LEU A 389 3.04 12.84 -20.37
N LEU A 390 3.49 13.49 -21.45
CA LEU A 390 2.99 14.77 -21.96
C LEU A 390 2.02 14.49 -23.11
#